data_AF-A0A952VQP5-F1
#
_entry.id   AF-A0A952VQP5-F1
#
_cell.length_a   1.000
_cell.length_b   1.000
_cell.length_c   1.000
_cell.angle_alpha   90.00
_cell.angle_beta   90.00
_cell.angle_gamma   90.00
#
_symmetry.space_group_name_H-M   'P 1'
#
loop_
_entity.id
_entity.type
_entity.pdbx_description
1 polymer ?
#
loop_
_entity_poly.entity_id
_entity_poly.type
_entity_poly.pdbx_seq_one_letter_code
_entity_poly.pdbx_strand_id
1 'polypeptide(L)'
;MPLDRNQVARDWNRRGYSCDVFTDPPDREWNDFVHATNELVTVMVGTLRLTIGGKEIIAEPGDEVFIPKGVRHSVKNVSPSTTHWLYGYD
;
A
#
# COMPACT_ATOMS: atom_id res chain seq x y z
N MET A 1 -3.42 0.48 -18.87
CA MET A 1 -2.39 -0.57 -18.92
C MET A 1 -2.20 -1.11 -17.51
N PRO A 2 -1.94 -2.41 -17.32
CA PRO A 2 -1.63 -2.94 -15.99
C PRO A 2 -0.37 -2.26 -15.44
N LEU A 3 -0.33 -2.03 -14.12
CA LEU A 3 0.83 -1.45 -13.44
C LEU A 3 2.07 -2.34 -13.66
N ASP A 4 3.18 -1.75 -14.14
CA ASP A 4 4.46 -2.46 -14.23
C ASP A 4 5.19 -2.41 -12.88
N ARG A 5 5.12 -3.52 -12.13
CA ARG A 5 5.82 -3.68 -10.84
C ARG A 5 7.31 -3.34 -10.94
N ASN A 6 8.00 -3.72 -12.02
CA ASN A 6 9.43 -3.47 -12.14
C ASN A 6 9.72 -1.98 -12.34
N GLN A 7 8.82 -1.24 -13.00
CA GLN A 7 8.92 0.20 -13.12
C GLN A 7 8.74 0.89 -11.76
N VAL A 8 7.71 0.50 -11.00
CA VAL A 8 7.46 1.03 -9.65
C VAL A 8 8.64 0.73 -8.72
N ALA A 9 9.13 -0.52 -8.70
CA ALA A 9 10.28 -0.88 -7.89
C ALA A 9 11.53 -0.07 -8.24
N ARG A 10 11.81 0.17 -9.53
CA ARG A 10 12.93 1.04 -9.93
C ARG A 10 12.76 2.49 -9.50
N ASP A 11 11.53 3.01 -9.54
CA ASP A 11 11.22 4.37 -9.07
C ASP A 11 11.41 4.49 -7.55
N TRP A 12 10.81 3.58 -6.79
CA TRP A 12 10.89 3.54 -5.34
C TRP A 12 12.32 3.40 -4.85
N ASN A 13 13.09 2.47 -5.43
CA ASN A 13 14.52 2.31 -5.09
C ASN A 13 15.32 3.60 -5.35
N ARG A 14 15.01 4.36 -6.41
CA ARG A 14 15.66 5.66 -6.68
C ARG A 14 15.30 6.70 -5.63
N ARG A 15 14.09 6.63 -5.07
CA ARG A 15 13.60 7.48 -3.98
C ARG A 15 14.06 7.01 -2.60
N GLY A 16 14.75 5.87 -2.51
CA GLY A 16 15.27 5.29 -1.26
C GLY A 16 14.35 4.28 -0.59
N TYR A 17 13.24 3.89 -1.22
CA TYR A 17 12.27 2.95 -0.66
C TYR A 17 12.55 1.52 -1.14
N SER A 18 12.39 0.54 -0.24
CA SER A 18 12.23 -0.86 -0.63
C SER A 18 10.96 -1.06 -1.47
N CYS A 19 10.78 -2.23 -2.10
CA CYS A 19 9.57 -2.53 -2.86
C CYS A 19 9.30 -4.03 -2.91
N ASP A 20 8.31 -4.48 -2.15
CA ASP A 20 7.86 -5.86 -2.09
C ASP A 20 6.38 -5.98 -2.44
N VAL A 21 5.97 -7.20 -2.81
CA VAL A 21 4.57 -7.49 -3.15
C VAL A 21 3.86 -8.13 -1.96
N PHE A 22 2.62 -7.72 -1.76
CA PHE A 22 1.71 -8.31 -0.81
C PHE A 22 0.51 -8.91 -1.55
N THR A 23 0.20 -10.18 -1.25
CA THR A 23 -0.99 -10.88 -1.76
C THR A 23 -1.97 -11.01 -0.61
N ASP A 24 -3.07 -10.27 -0.66
CA ASP A 24 -4.01 -10.17 0.45
C ASP A 24 -5.38 -10.78 0.07
N PRO A 25 -5.78 -11.91 0.70
CA PRO A 25 -7.10 -12.51 0.49
C PRO A 25 -8.26 -11.53 0.75
N PRO A 26 -9.48 -11.81 0.24
CA PRO A 26 -10.66 -11.01 0.56
C PRO A 26 -10.95 -10.99 2.08
N ASP A 27 -11.64 -9.94 2.52
CA ASP A 27 -12.09 -9.72 3.91
C ASP A 27 -10.96 -9.59 4.96
N ARG A 28 -9.73 -9.27 4.52
CA ARG A 28 -8.59 -9.03 5.41
C ARG A 28 -8.48 -7.57 5.83
N GLU A 29 -8.05 -7.39 7.08
CA GLU A 29 -7.76 -6.11 7.73
C GLU A 29 -6.46 -6.21 8.51
N TRP A 30 -5.64 -5.17 8.37
CA TRP A 30 -4.34 -4.99 9.01
C TRP A 30 -4.43 -3.69 9.80
N ASN A 31 -4.56 -3.79 11.13
CA ASN A 31 -5.00 -2.67 11.96
C ASN A 31 -3.92 -2.08 12.87
N ASP A 32 -3.90 -0.75 12.96
CA ASP A 32 -3.18 0.06 13.95
C ASP A 32 -1.65 -0.08 13.94
N PHE A 33 -1.06 -0.26 12.76
CA PHE A 33 0.38 -0.28 12.56
C PHE A 33 1.02 1.09 12.75
N VAL A 34 2.25 1.10 13.27
CA VAL A 34 3.11 2.28 13.39
C VAL A 34 4.54 1.86 13.04
N HIS A 35 5.13 2.52 12.05
CA HIS A 35 6.50 2.28 11.62
C HIS A 35 7.42 3.46 11.97
N ALA A 36 8.70 3.19 12.20
CA ALA A 36 9.73 4.22 12.40
C ALA A 36 10.23 4.82 11.08
N THR A 37 9.82 4.25 9.97
CA THR A 37 10.10 4.64 8.58
C THR A 37 8.83 5.17 7.92
N ASN A 38 8.97 5.93 6.84
CA ASN A 38 7.85 6.21 5.97
C ASN A 38 7.52 4.96 5.16
N GLU A 39 6.28 4.88 4.67
CA GLU A 39 5.82 3.77 3.85
C GLU A 39 5.12 4.28 2.59
N LEU A 40 5.33 3.56 1.50
CA LEU A 40 4.58 3.69 0.27
C LEU A 40 3.73 2.44 0.06
N VAL A 41 2.50 2.62 -0.40
CA VAL A 41 1.60 1.55 -0.81
C VAL A 41 1.06 1.86 -2.21
N THR A 42 1.18 0.92 -3.15
CA THR A 42 0.56 1.04 -4.48
C THR A 42 -0.30 -0.17 -4.80
N VAL A 43 -1.54 0.04 -5.21
CA VAL A 43 -2.43 -1.07 -5.57
C VAL A 43 -2.13 -1.55 -6.99
N MET A 44 -1.97 -2.86 -7.16
CA MET A 44 -1.82 -3.50 -8.48
C MET A 44 -3.16 -4.10 -8.96
N VAL A 45 -3.88 -4.76 -8.06
CA VAL A 45 -5.14 -5.47 -8.34
C VAL A 45 -6.09 -5.32 -7.16
N GLY A 46 -7.35 -4.99 -7.45
CA GLY A 46 -8.43 -4.82 -6.48
C GLY A 46 -8.45 -3.42 -5.85
N THR A 47 -9.01 -3.28 -4.65
CA THR A 47 -9.24 -1.97 -4.00
C THR A 47 -8.94 -2.08 -2.51
N LEU A 48 -8.20 -1.11 -1.99
CA LEU A 48 -7.88 -1.02 -0.56
C LEU A 48 -8.58 0.20 0.05
N ARG A 49 -9.02 0.05 1.30
CA ARG A 49 -9.28 1.20 2.18
C ARG A 49 -8.12 1.33 3.14
N LEU A 50 -7.50 2.50 3.17
CA LEU A 50 -6.47 2.85 4.13
C LEU A 50 -7.01 3.89 5.10
N THR A 51 -6.72 3.73 6.38
CA THR A 51 -6.98 4.73 7.41
C THR A 51 -5.65 5.22 7.92
N ILE A 52 -5.30 6.50 7.70
CA ILE A 52 -3.99 7.07 8.06
C ILE A 52 -4.22 8.28 8.94
N GLY A 53 -3.73 8.24 10.19
CA GLY A 53 -3.95 9.33 11.15
C GLY A 53 -5.44 9.65 11.38
N GLY A 54 -6.31 8.64 11.28
CA GLY A 54 -7.76 8.77 11.41
C GLY A 54 -8.49 9.28 10.17
N LYS A 55 -7.80 9.51 9.05
CA LYS A 55 -8.44 9.85 7.76
C LYS A 55 -8.51 8.62 6.87
N GLU A 56 -9.67 8.40 6.25
CA GLU A 56 -9.87 7.29 5.32
C GLU A 56 -9.59 7.70 3.87
N ILE A 57 -8.96 6.80 3.13
CA ILE A 57 -8.65 6.91 1.70
C ILE A 57 -9.02 5.57 1.03
N ILE A 58 -9.59 5.64 -0.17
CA ILE A 58 -9.77 4.47 -1.04
C ILE A 58 -8.68 4.53 -2.11
N ALA A 59 -7.92 3.45 -2.26
CA ALA A 59 -6.88 3.30 -3.26
C ALA A 59 -7.26 2.23 -4.28
N GLU A 60 -7.18 2.58 -5.55
CA GLU A 60 -7.49 1.76 -6.71
C GLU A 60 -6.20 1.42 -7.49
N PRO A 61 -6.24 0.46 -8.45
CA PRO A 61 -5.05 0.06 -9.17
C PRO A 61 -4.34 1.23 -9.86
N GLY A 62 -3.08 1.46 -9.50
CA GLY A 62 -2.29 2.60 -9.99
C GLY A 62 -2.09 3.72 -8.97
N ASP A 63 -2.93 3.81 -7.95
CA ASP A 63 -2.78 4.82 -6.89
C ASP A 63 -1.59 4.47 -6.00
N GLU A 64 -0.75 5.46 -5.71
CA GLU A 64 0.31 5.41 -4.71
C GLU A 64 -0.11 6.24 -3.49
N VAL A 65 -0.07 5.62 -2.31
CA VAL A 65 -0.40 6.24 -1.02
C VAL A 65 0.87 6.34 -0.20
N PHE A 66 1.13 7.55 0.32
CA PHE A 66 2.23 7.82 1.24
C PHE A 66 1.72 7.81 2.69
N ILE A 67 2.40 7.05 3.54
CA ILE A 67 2.13 6.93 4.97
C ILE A 67 3.36 7.48 5.72
N PRO A 68 3.22 8.62 6.43
CA PRO A 68 4.35 9.20 7.14
C PRO A 68 4.78 8.35 8.35
N LYS A 69 6.08 8.34 8.64
CA LYS A 69 6.64 7.69 9.84
C LYS A 69 5.94 8.14 11.11
N GLY A 70 5.75 7.19 12.03
CA GLY A 70 5.10 7.43 13.32
C GLY A 70 3.59 7.67 13.24
N VAL A 71 2.99 7.69 12.04
CA VAL A 71 1.54 7.85 11.89
C VAL A 71 0.86 6.48 11.94
N ARG A 72 -0.08 6.32 12.88
CA ARG A 72 -0.90 5.12 12.97
C ARG A 72 -1.74 4.94 11.72
N HIS A 73 -1.72 3.74 11.17
CA HIS A 73 -2.50 3.41 9.99
C HIS A 73 -3.03 1.97 9.99
N SER A 74 -4.08 1.78 9.20
CA SER A 74 -4.71 0.48 8.94
C SER A 74 -4.97 0.30 7.46
N VAL A 75 -4.97 -0.94 6.98
CA VAL A 75 -5.28 -1.32 5.59
C VAL A 75 -6.35 -2.40 5.59
N LYS A 76 -7.39 -2.22 4.78
CA LYS A 76 -8.45 -3.21 4.57
C LYS A 76 -8.57 -3.55 3.10
N ASN A 77 -8.58 -4.84 2.79
CA ASN A 77 -9.05 -5.31 1.49
C ASN A 77 -10.58 -5.13 1.44
N VAL A 78 -11.06 -4.23 0.58
CA VAL A 78 -12.49 -3.99 0.34
C VAL A 78 -12.98 -4.56 -0.99
N SER A 79 -12.11 -5.26 -1.72
CA SER A 79 -12.46 -6.01 -2.92
C SER A 79 -13.11 -7.35 -2.55
N PRO A 80 -14.07 -7.88 -3.34
CA PRO A 80 -14.60 -9.24 -3.14
C PRO A 80 -13.60 -10.35 -3.51
N SER A 81 -12.34 -9.99 -3.81
CA SER A 81 -11.32 -10.89 -4.33
C SER A 81 -9.95 -10.60 -3.71
N THR A 82 -8.99 -11.49 -3.95
CA THR A 82 -7.60 -11.30 -3.51
C THR A 82 -7.01 -10.05 -4.16
N THR A 83 -6.53 -9.11 -3.35
CA THR A 83 -5.79 -7.94 -3.83
C THR A 83 -4.30 -8.26 -3.95
N HIS A 84 -3.64 -7.54 -4.85
CA HIS A 84 -2.18 -7.49 -4.94
C HIS A 84 -1.77 -6.04 -4.85
N TRP A 85 -0.85 -5.72 -3.95
CA TRP A 85 -0.35 -4.38 -3.76
C TRP A 85 1.15 -4.41 -3.44
N LEU A 86 1.82 -3.32 -3.77
CA LEU A 86 3.22 -3.10 -3.46
C LEU A 86 3.31 -2.30 -2.17
N TYR A 87 4.30 -2.61 -1.35
CA TYR A 87 4.63 -1.85 -0.14
C TYR A 87 6.15 -1.70 0.00
N GLY A 88 6.57 -0.63 0.65
CA GLY A 88 7.97 -0.24 0.69
C GLY A 88 8.26 0.77 1.77
N TYR A 89 9.45 0.69 2.36
CA TYR A 89 9.91 1.55 3.45
C TYR A 89 11.21 2.27 3.08
N ASP A 90 11.40 3.50 3.57
CA ASP A 90 12.66 4.26 3.44
C ASP A 90 13.66 4.06 4.58
#